data_AF-A0A9Q9HVR1-F1
#
_entry.id   AF-A0A9Q9HVR1-F1
#
_cell.length_a   1.000
_cell.length_b   1.000
_cell.length_c   1.000
_cell.angle_alpha   90.00
_cell.angle_beta   90.00
_cell.angle_gamma   90.00
#
_symmetry.space_group_name_H-M   'P 1'
#
loop_
_entity.id
_entity.type
_entity.pdbx_description
1 polymer ?
#
loop_
_entity_poly.entity_id
_entity_poly.type
_entity_poly.pdbx_seq_one_letter_code
_entity_poly.pdbx_strand_id
1 'polypeptide(L)' 'MKLAALAVAGAAALSACAQQEEEVVYSSPEEAYCVQTGGSYVLRSGKAGTIGVCILPDGQERDALAYYRENNPA' A
#
# COMPACT_ATOMS: atom_id res chain seq x y z
N MET A 1 -20.67 -34.49 -50.66
CA MET A 1 -19.86 -33.38 -50.14
C MET A 1 -19.15 -33.90 -48.89
N LYS A 2 -17.82 -33.96 -48.91
CA LYS A 2 -16.99 -34.49 -47.83
C LYS A 2 -15.75 -33.59 -47.80
N LEU A 3 -15.62 -32.77 -46.76
CA LEU A 3 -14.45 -31.98 -46.35
C LEU A 3 -14.74 -31.59 -44.89
N ALA A 4 -14.37 -32.44 -43.94
CA ALA A 4 -13.09 -32.40 -43.21
C ALA A 4 -13.12 -31.31 -42.13
N ALA A 5 -13.21 -31.79 -40.88
CA ALA A 5 -13.09 -31.02 -39.66
C ALA A 5 -11.71 -30.35 -39.57
N LEU A 6 -11.71 -29.07 -39.19
CA LEU A 6 -10.55 -28.40 -38.63
C LEU A 6 -10.99 -27.84 -37.28
N ALA A 7 -10.70 -28.62 -36.24
CA ALA A 7 -10.72 -28.15 -34.87
C ALA A 7 -9.55 -27.17 -34.70
N VAL A 8 -9.85 -25.88 -34.48
CA VAL A 8 -8.89 -24.94 -33.89
C VAL A 8 -9.31 -24.78 -32.43
N ALA A 9 -8.54 -25.42 -31.56
CA ALA A 9 -8.63 -25.33 -30.13
C ALA A 9 -7.99 -24.03 -29.63
N GLY A 10 -8.66 -23.37 -28.69
CA GLY A 10 -7.98 -22.81 -27.52
C GLY A 10 -7.55 -21.33 -27.56
N ALA A 11 -7.81 -20.68 -26.42
CA ALA A 11 -7.17 -19.49 -25.86
C ALA A 11 -7.61 -18.10 -26.39
N ALA A 12 -8.70 -17.56 -25.85
CA ALA A 12 -8.97 -16.12 -25.88
C ALA A 12 -9.72 -15.61 -24.63
N ALA A 13 -9.44 -16.14 -23.44
CA ALA A 13 -10.04 -15.65 -22.19
C ALA A 13 -9.01 -15.56 -21.05
N LEU A 14 -7.95 -14.78 -21.24
CA LEU A 14 -6.99 -14.42 -20.18
C LEU A 14 -6.49 -12.98 -20.41
N SER A 15 -7.35 -11.97 -20.27
CA SER A 15 -6.86 -10.58 -20.28
C SER A 15 -7.68 -9.64 -19.39
N ALA A 16 -8.13 -10.13 -18.23
CA ALA A 16 -8.82 -9.32 -17.23
C ALA A 16 -8.13 -9.30 -15.85
N CYS A 17 -6.82 -9.62 -15.78
CA CYS A 17 -5.97 -9.04 -14.73
C CYS A 17 -5.53 -7.65 -15.22
N ALA A 18 -6.49 -6.74 -15.40
CA ALA A 18 -6.17 -5.32 -15.35
C ALA A 18 -5.79 -5.10 -13.88
N GLN A 19 -4.48 -5.13 -13.63
CA GLN A 19 -3.88 -4.82 -12.35
C GLN A 19 -4.49 -3.50 -11.90
N GLN A 20 -5.38 -3.60 -10.91
CA GLN A 20 -5.93 -2.44 -10.25
C GLN A 20 -4.77 -1.89 -9.43
N GLU A 21 -4.00 -1.00 -10.06
CA GLU A 21 -2.94 -0.24 -9.40
C GLU A 21 -3.68 0.69 -8.44
N GLU A 22 -3.88 0.20 -7.22
CA GLU A 22 -4.50 0.97 -6.16
C GLU A 22 -3.54 2.12 -5.85
N GLU A 23 -3.88 3.32 -6.33
CA GLU A 23 -3.14 4.53 -6.03
C GLU A 23 -3.20 4.73 -4.52
N VAL A 24 -2.11 4.38 -3.83
CA VAL A 24 -2.00 4.55 -2.39
C VAL A 24 -1.91 6.04 -2.10
N VAL A 25 -3.02 6.61 -1.63
CA VAL A 25 -3.09 8.00 -1.18
C VAL A 25 -2.78 8.04 0.32
N TYR A 26 -1.68 8.72 0.67
CA TYR A 26 -1.33 9.00 2.07
C TYR A 26 -1.94 10.32 2.52
N SER A 27 -2.39 10.42 3.77
CA SER A 27 -2.99 11.64 4.32
C SER A 27 -1.97 12.67 4.81
N SER A 28 -0.73 12.24 5.08
CA SER A 28 0.36 13.14 5.48
C SER A 28 1.75 12.60 5.12
N PRO A 29 2.80 13.46 5.12
CA PRO A 29 4.18 13.03 4.87
C PRO A 29 4.67 11.99 5.88
N GLU A 30 4.31 12.11 7.15
CA GLU A 30 4.72 11.17 8.18
C GLU A 30 4.01 9.81 8.08
N GLU A 31 2.76 9.78 7.62
CA GLU A 31 2.09 8.52 7.26
C GLU A 31 2.80 7.85 6.09
N ALA A 32 3.04 8.61 5.02
CA ALA A 32 3.72 8.11 3.83
C ALA A 32 5.09 7.53 4.18
N TYR A 33 5.87 8.24 5.00
CA TYR A 33 7.20 7.79 5.41
C TYR A 33 7.14 6.53 6.28
N CYS A 34 6.19 6.46 7.22
CA CYS A 34 6.00 5.28 8.05
C CYS A 34 5.74 4.02 7.21
N VAL A 35 4.77 4.09 6.29
CA VAL A 35 4.39 2.95 5.45
C VAL A 35 5.50 2.57 4.47
N GLN A 36 6.14 3.56 3.83
CA GLN A 36 7.24 3.31 2.88
C GLN A 36 8.49 2.70 3.53
N THR A 37 8.70 2.94 4.84
CA THR A 37 9.79 2.32 5.61
C THR A 37 9.44 0.95 6.19
N GLY A 38 8.27 0.41 5.83
CA GLY A 38 7.79 -0.91 6.25
C GLY A 38 7.04 -0.92 7.59
N GLY A 39 6.76 0.25 8.16
CA GLY A 39 5.94 0.39 9.36
C GLY A 39 4.44 0.37 9.07
N SER A 40 3.64 0.29 10.14
CA SER A 40 2.19 0.49 10.12
C SER A 40 1.84 1.83 10.75
N TYR A 41 1.12 2.69 10.02
CA TYR A 41 0.61 3.95 10.56
C TYR A 41 -0.76 3.76 11.22
N VAL A 42 -0.91 4.23 12.45
CA VAL A 42 -2.19 4.20 13.17
C VAL A 42 -2.50 5.54 13.83
N LEU A 43 -3.77 5.94 13.82
CA LEU A 43 -4.24 7.10 14.57
C LEU A 43 -4.65 6.68 15.98
N ARG A 44 -4.17 7.41 16.99
CA ARG A 44 -4.55 7.19 18.39
C ARG A 44 -5.16 8.45 18.98
N SER A 45 -6.40 8.33 19.43
CA SER A 45 -7.12 9.39 20.13
C SER A 45 -6.82 9.35 21.63
N GLY A 46 -6.55 10.51 22.22
CA GLY A 46 -6.38 10.70 23.65
C GLY A 46 -7.01 12.01 24.13
N LYS A 47 -6.81 12.35 25.40
CA LYS A 47 -7.34 13.59 25.99
C LYS A 47 -6.81 14.85 25.31
N ALA A 48 -5.62 14.77 24.71
CA ALA A 48 -4.95 15.89 24.03
C ALA A 48 -5.25 15.96 22.52
N GLY A 49 -6.13 15.08 22.00
CA GLY A 49 -6.43 14.97 20.56
C GLY A 49 -5.93 13.66 19.97
N THR A 50 -5.86 13.60 18.64
CA THR A 50 -5.44 12.42 17.89
C THR A 50 -4.02 12.62 17.37
N ILE A 51 -3.17 11.62 17.56
CA ILE A 51 -1.80 11.60 17.04
C ILE A 51 -1.59 10.43 16.07
N GLY A 52 -0.66 10.59 15.13
CA GLY A 52 -0.14 9.51 14.30
C GLY A 52 0.95 8.74 15.03
N VAL A 53 0.84 7.42 15.06
CA VAL A 53 1.85 6.50 15.60
C VAL A 53 2.35 5.61 14.48
N CYS A 54 3.67 5.53 14.32
CA CYS A 54 4.31 4.57 13.44
C CYS A 54 4.75 3.35 14.25
N ILE A 55 4.21 2.18 13.92
CA ILE A 55 4.64 0.90 14.46
C ILE A 55 5.69 0.35 13.50
N LEU A 56 6.95 0.34 13.93
CA LEU A 56 8.10 -0.10 13.14
C LEU A 56 8.12 -1.63 12.95
N PRO A 57 8.89 -2.17 11.99
CA PRO A 57 8.96 -3.62 11.73
C PRO A 57 9.42 -4.47 12.92
N ASP A 58 10.18 -3.88 13.85
CA ASP A 58 10.63 -4.53 15.08
C ASP A 58 9.60 -4.43 16.23
N GLY A 59 8.44 -3.80 15.97
CA GLY A 59 7.37 -3.58 16.92
C GLY A 59 7.53 -2.31 17.77
N GLN A 60 8.61 -1.53 17.61
CA GLN A 60 8.74 -0.26 18.29
C GLN A 60 7.68 0.73 17.81
N GLU A 61 7.11 1.48 18.76
CA GLU A 61 6.14 2.51 18.45
C GLU A 61 6.78 3.89 18.59
N ARG A 62 6.63 4.72 17.56
CA ARG A 62 7.17 6.08 17.52
C ARG A 62 6.04 7.06 17.19
N ASP A 63 6.11 8.27 17.73
CA ASP A 63 5.34 9.39 17.18
C ASP A 63 5.73 9.57 15.70
N ALA A 64 4.76 9.49 14.80
CA ALA A 64 5.04 9.44 13.36
C ALA A 64 5.68 10.74 12.86
N LEU A 65 5.24 11.90 13.36
CA LEU A 65 5.76 13.19 12.94
C LEU A 65 7.19 13.42 13.46
N ALA A 66 7.47 13.02 14.70
CA ALA A 66 8.82 13.06 15.25
C ALA A 66 9.77 12.14 14.47
N TYR A 67 9.35 10.90 14.21
CA TYR A 67 10.13 9.94 13.43
C TYR A 67 10.42 10.45 12.00
N TYR A 68 9.41 11.04 11.34
CA TYR A 68 9.59 11.67 10.04
C TYR A 68 10.64 12.78 10.08
N ARG A 69 10.57 13.70 11.06
CA ARG A 69 11.50 14.85 11.16
C ARG A 69 12.93 14.45 11.51
N GLU A 70 13.11 13.45 12.36
CA GLU A 70 14.44 12.91 12.68
C GLU A 70 15.15 12.33 11.45
N ASN A 71 14.37 11.75 10.52
CA ASN A 71 14.91 11.08 9.34
C ASN A 71 14.84 11.93 8.06
N ASN A 72 14.19 13.09 8.12
CA ASN A 72 14.07 14.07 7.03
C ASN A 72 14.41 15.48 7.58
N PRO A 73 15.66 15.72 8.01
CA PRO A 73 16.09 17.03 8.47
C PRO A 73 16.06 18.06 7.33
N ALA A 74 15.86 19.33 7.69
CA ALA A 74 15.82 20.46 6.76
C ALA A 74 17.17 20.74 6.07
#